data_AF-A0A975LB06-F1
#
_entry.id   AF-A0A975LB06-F1
#
_cell.length_a   1.000
_cell.length_b   1.000
_cell.length_c   1.000
_cell.angle_alpha   90.00
_cell.angle_beta   90.00
_cell.angle_gamma   90.00
#
_symmetry.space_group_name_H-M   'P 1'
#
loop_
_entity.id
_entity.type
_entity.pdbx_description
1 polymer ?
#
loop_
_entity_poly.entity_id
_entity_poly.type
_entity_poly.pdbx_seq_one_letter_code
_entity_poly.pdbx_strand_id
1 'polypeptide(L)' 'MKDYPTHPDLYMDPVDAAEILGVATSTLRTWARTGRLDGIVDWFPHPTNGWRYYRAGDVYDLAEERGKTT' A
#
# COMPACT_ATOMS: atom_id res chain seq x y z
N MET A 1 1.32 -14.34 16.69
CA MET A 1 2.13 -13.87 15.55
C MET A 1 1.26 -14.06 14.33
N LYS A 2 0.85 -12.98 13.66
CA LYS A 2 -0.07 -13.06 12.53
C LYS A 2 0.77 -13.45 11.32
N ASP A 3 0.79 -14.74 10.99
CA ASP A 3 1.29 -15.24 9.71
C ASP A 3 0.31 -14.76 8.63
N TYR A 4 0.48 -13.53 8.17
CA TYR A 4 -0.13 -13.09 6.94
C TYR A 4 0.82 -13.44 5.82
N PRO A 5 0.40 -14.24 4.83
CA PRO A 5 1.24 -14.52 3.69
C PRO A 5 1.46 -13.18 2.98
N THR A 6 2.65 -12.60 3.16
CA THR A 6 3.21 -11.70 2.16
C THR A 6 3.06 -12.44 0.84
N HIS A 7 2.30 -11.88 -0.10
CA HIS A 7 2.09 -12.56 -1.38
C HIS A 7 3.49 -12.82 -1.97
N PRO A 8 3.77 -14.02 -2.54
CA PRO A 8 5.09 -14.35 -3.09
C PRO A 8 5.59 -13.33 -4.13
N ASP A 9 4.68 -12.52 -4.69
CA ASP A 9 4.96 -11.44 -5.65
C ASP A 9 5.22 -10.07 -5.00
N LEU A 10 5.73 -10.02 -3.77
CA LEU A 10 6.13 -8.78 -3.09
C LEU A 10 4.97 -7.79 -2.87
N TYR A 11 3.79 -8.27 -2.50
CA TYR A 11 2.69 -7.40 -2.06
C TYR A 11 2.59 -7.39 -0.53
N MET A 12 2.40 -6.20 0.02
CA MET A 12 2.27 -5.93 1.46
C MET A 12 0.86 -5.46 1.81
N ASP A 13 0.54 -5.54 3.09
CA ASP A 13 -0.77 -5.17 3.60
C ASP A 13 -0.90 -3.63 3.78
N PRO A 14 -2.13 -3.10 3.90
CA PRO A 14 -2.37 -1.66 4.00
C PRO A 14 -1.78 -1.00 5.26
N VAL A 15 -1.51 -1.75 6.31
CA VAL A 15 -0.87 -1.25 7.53
C VAL A 15 0.60 -0.97 7.23
N ASP A 16 1.32 -1.97 6.73
CA ASP A 16 2.75 -1.83 6.37
C ASP A 16 2.96 -0.72 5.33
N ALA A 17 2.12 -0.69 4.29
CA ALA A 17 2.20 0.34 3.26
C ALA A 17 1.97 1.75 3.83
N ALA A 18 1.06 1.90 4.80
CA ALA A 18 0.77 3.20 5.42
C ALA A 18 1.93 3.67 6.30
N GLU A 19 2.59 2.74 7.02
CA GLU A 19 3.78 3.02 7.82
C GLU A 19 4.94 3.50 6.94
N ILE A 20 5.21 2.81 5.82
CA ILE A 20 6.26 3.22 4.86
C ILE A 20 5.97 4.59 4.26
N LEU A 21 4.70 4.87 3.93
CA LEU A 21 4.28 6.15 3.35
C LEU A 21 4.15 7.29 4.37
N GLY A 22 4.35 7.01 5.66
CA GLY A 22 4.23 7.99 6.74
C GLY A 22 2.82 8.58 6.88
N VAL A 23 1.77 7.80 6.62
CA VAL A 23 0.37 8.23 6.71
C VAL A 23 -0.45 7.29 7.57
N ALA A 24 -1.59 7.75 8.08
CA ALA A 24 -2.54 6.87 8.75
C ALA A 24 -3.14 5.85 7.77
N THR A 25 -3.39 4.61 8.21
CA THR A 25 -4.04 3.57 7.39
C THR A 25 -5.42 4.02 6.85
N SER A 26 -6.16 4.84 7.61
CA SER A 26 -7.43 5.43 7.17
C SER A 26 -7.26 6.38 5.98
N THR A 27 -6.16 7.14 5.95
CA THR A 27 -5.77 7.99 4.83
C THR A 27 -5.46 7.14 3.60
N LEU A 28 -4.64 6.09 3.76
CA LEU A 28 -4.32 5.17 2.66
C LEU A 28 -5.58 4.52 2.07
N ARG A 29 -6.51 4.08 2.93
CA ARG A 29 -7.81 3.55 2.48
C ARG A 29 -8.65 4.57 1.73
N THR A 30 -8.63 5.83 2.19
CA THR A 30 -9.32 6.91 1.49
C THR A 30 -8.74 7.10 0.10
N TRP A 31 -7.42 7.12 -0.03
CA TRP A 31 -6.75 7.25 -1.33
C TRP A 31 -7.07 6.10 -2.28
N ALA A 32 -7.06 4.86 -1.78
CA ALA A 32 -7.48 3.70 -2.56
C ALA A 32 -8.94 3.81 -3.01
N ARG A 33 -9.85 4.26 -2.13
CA ARG A 33 -11.28 4.42 -2.46
C ARG A 33 -11.53 5.55 -3.47
N THR A 34 -10.76 6.63 -3.42
CA THR A 34 -10.90 7.77 -4.33
C THR A 34 -10.10 7.61 -5.62
N GLY A 35 -9.41 6.49 -5.82
CA GLY A 35 -8.56 6.22 -6.98
C GLY A 35 -7.26 7.01 -7.03
N ARG A 36 -6.84 7.63 -5.93
CA ARG A 36 -5.61 8.45 -5.88
C ARG A 36 -4.34 7.61 -6.05
N LEU A 37 -4.40 6.32 -5.78
CA LEU A 37 -3.29 5.37 -5.97
C LEU A 37 -3.36 4.65 -7.32
N ASP A 38 -4.45 4.81 -8.07
CA ASP A 38 -4.65 4.06 -9.31
C ASP A 38 -3.65 4.56 -10.37
N GLY A 39 -2.88 3.63 -10.95
CA GLY A 39 -1.79 3.94 -11.88
C GLY A 39 -0.50 4.42 -11.23
N ILE A 40 -0.45 4.54 -9.90
CA ILE A 40 0.76 4.89 -9.13
C ILE A 40 1.30 3.66 -8.39
N VAL A 41 0.42 2.96 -7.70
CA VAL A 41 0.76 1.77 -6.92
C VAL A 41 -0.08 0.61 -7.40
N ASP A 42 0.57 -0.43 -7.91
CA ASP A 42 -0.11 -1.66 -8.27
C ASP A 42 -0.66 -2.37 -7.04
N TRP A 43 -1.81 -3.01 -7.19
CA TRP A 43 -2.52 -3.59 -6.07
C TRP A 43 -3.28 -4.86 -6.44
N PHE A 44 -3.41 -5.73 -5.44
CA PHE A 44 -4.17 -6.97 -5.54
C PHE A 44 -5.28 -6.99 -4.47
N PRO A 45 -6.53 -7.40 -4.80
CA PRO A 45 -7.60 -7.47 -3.83
C PRO A 45 -7.37 -8.61 -2.82
N HIS A 46 -7.52 -8.30 -1.54
CA HIS A 46 -7.49 -9.25 -0.45
C HIS A 46 -8.66 -10.23 -0.58
N PRO A 47 -8.41 -11.55 -0.53
CA PRO A 47 -9.39 -12.57 -0.95
C PRO A 47 -10.66 -12.61 -0.09
N THR A 48 -10.61 -12.15 1.17
CA THR A 48 -11.72 -12.29 2.13
C THR A 48 -12.42 -11.01 2.57
N ASN A 49 -11.80 -9.83 2.47
CA ASN A 49 -12.36 -8.60 3.05
C ASN A 49 -12.44 -7.42 2.08
N GLY A 50 -12.03 -7.61 0.81
CA GLY A 50 -12.05 -6.58 -0.22
C GLY A 50 -11.03 -5.46 -0.01
N TRP A 51 -10.06 -5.64 0.90
CA TRP A 51 -8.97 -4.68 1.09
C TRP A 51 -7.97 -4.82 -0.05
N ARG A 52 -7.03 -3.89 -0.18
CA ARG A 52 -5.96 -3.97 -1.20
C ARG A 52 -4.66 -4.35 -0.52
N TYR A 53 -3.96 -5.32 -1.10
CA TYR A 53 -2.52 -5.48 -0.93
C TYR A 53 -1.80 -4.60 -1.96
N TYR A 54 -0.70 -3.98 -1.57
CA TYR A 54 0.05 -3.04 -2.42
C TYR A 54 1.41 -3.62 -2.78
N ARG A 55 1.82 -3.43 -4.02
CA ARG A 55 3.14 -3.88 -4.46
C ARG A 55 4.22 -3.09 -3.72
N ALA A 56 5.15 -3.79 -3.08
CA ALA A 56 6.14 -3.21 -2.20
C ALA A 56 7.02 -2.18 -2.92
N GLY A 57 7.51 -2.50 -4.13
CA GLY A 57 8.36 -1.62 -4.92
C GLY A 57 7.71 -0.25 -5.15
N ASP A 58 6.49 -0.25 -5.70
CA ASP A 58 5.75 0.98 -6.00
C ASP A 58 5.46 1.82 -4.73
N VAL A 59 5.23 1.17 -3.59
CA VAL A 59 5.06 1.86 -2.29
C VAL A 59 6.36 2.55 -1.87
N TYR A 60 7.51 1.88 -2.01
CA TYR A 60 8.81 2.48 -1.70
C TYR A 60 9.15 3.61 -2.67
N ASP A 61 8.89 3.46 -3.97
CA ASP A 61 9.10 4.50 -4.98
C ASP A 61 8.27 5.75 -4.66
N LEU A 62 7.00 5.57 -4.30
CA LEU A 62 6.12 6.66 -3.88
C LEU A 62 6.60 7.33 -2.58
N ALA A 63 7.12 6.56 -1.62
CA ALA A 63 7.69 7.12 -0.39
C ALA A 63 8.94 7.96 -0.68
N GLU A 64 9.81 7.47 -1.57
CA GLU A 64 11.03 8.18 -1.98
C GLU A 64 10.71 9.47 -2.73
N GLU A 65 9.75 9.45 -3.67
CA GLU A 65 9.27 10.64 -4.38
C GLU A 65 8.76 11.72 -3.41
N ARG A 66 8.00 11.30 -2.39
CA ARG A 66 7.48 12.21 -1.37
C ARG A 66 8.58 12.77 -0.46
N GLY A 67 9.63 12.00 -0.19
CA GLY A 67 10.81 12.43 0.57
C GLY A 67 11.72 13.40 -0.19
N LYS A 68 11.76 13.34 -1.53
CA LYS A 68 12.56 14.24 -2.39
C LYS A 68 12.04 15.69 -2.43
N THR A 69 10.88 15.97 -1.84
CA THR A 69 10.22 17.30 -1.89
C THR A 69 10.48 18.17 -0.65
N THR A 70 11.45 17.82 0.22
CA THR A 70 11.82 18.61 1.42
C THR A 70 13.21 19.20 1.31
#